data_AF-A0AAQ3NHT2-F1
#
_entry.id   AF-A0AAQ3NHT2-F1
#
_cell.length_a   1.000
_cell.length_b   1.000
_cell.length_c   1.000
_cell.angle_alpha   90.00
_cell.angle_beta   90.00
_cell.angle_gamma   90.00
#
_symmetry.space_group_name_H-M   'P 1'
#
loop_
_entity.id
_entity.type
_entity.pdbx_description
1 polymer ?
#
loop_
_entity_poly.entity_id
_entity_poly.type
_entity_poly.pdbx_seq_one_letter_code
_entity_poly.pdbx_strand_id
1 'polypeptide(L)'
;MPVLPFPYSASPTPSLHLSHQKGLKTKPNSKSSAFSPIQCCHSQTEPFLLNGLARVSEKIPLSNPSGVAVPPRPRRIILVRHGESEGNMDESVYTRIPDPKISLTEKGRAQAEACGNRIKQMIEPEHGQHWQVYFYVSPYRRTLQTLQHLARPFERSRIAGFREEPRIREQDFGSIY
;
A
#
# COMPACT_ATOMS: atom_id res chain seq x y z
N MET A 1 8.98 -25.73 -52.16
CA MET A 1 10.39 -26.11 -51.93
C MET A 1 11.14 -25.66 -53.17
N PRO A 2 11.98 -24.61 -53.12
CA PRO A 2 13.12 -24.54 -52.22
C PRO A 2 13.24 -23.23 -51.42
N VAL A 3 14.07 -23.35 -50.39
CA VAL A 3 14.42 -22.38 -49.35
C VAL A 3 15.56 -21.50 -49.89
N LEU A 4 15.51 -20.19 -49.65
CA LEU A 4 16.68 -19.30 -49.83
C LEU A 4 17.18 -18.82 -48.45
N PRO A 5 18.50 -18.70 -48.25
CA PRO A 5 19.11 -18.61 -46.94
C PRO A 5 19.40 -17.17 -46.49
N PHE A 6 19.28 -16.96 -45.17
CA PHE A 6 19.86 -15.82 -44.45
C PHE A 6 21.39 -15.87 -44.47
N PRO A 7 22.09 -14.73 -44.61
CA PRO A 7 23.45 -14.58 -44.09
C PRO A 7 23.44 -13.93 -42.71
N TYR A 8 23.81 -14.72 -41.70
CA TYR A 8 24.24 -14.25 -40.37
C TYR A 8 25.71 -13.82 -40.50
N SER A 9 26.03 -12.56 -40.23
CA SER A 9 27.41 -12.07 -40.12
C SER A 9 27.77 -11.85 -38.65
N ALA A 10 28.90 -12.42 -38.27
CA ALA A 10 29.47 -12.42 -36.94
C ALA A 10 29.99 -11.04 -36.49
N SER A 11 30.07 -10.92 -35.16
CA SER A 11 30.62 -9.85 -34.32
C SER A 11 32.07 -9.44 -34.64
N PRO A 12 32.53 -8.30 -34.09
CA PRO A 12 33.53 -8.42 -33.03
C PRO A 12 33.27 -7.53 -31.78
N THR A 13 33.71 -8.06 -30.64
CA THR A 13 33.82 -7.45 -29.31
C THR A 13 34.81 -6.29 -29.27
N PRO A 14 34.74 -5.45 -28.22
CA PRO A 14 35.97 -4.99 -27.59
C PRO A 14 35.98 -5.28 -26.09
N SER A 15 37.04 -5.95 -25.66
CA SER A 15 37.48 -6.12 -24.28
C SER A 15 37.99 -4.79 -23.72
N LEU A 16 37.55 -4.41 -22.51
CA LEU A 16 38.19 -3.34 -21.73
C LEU A 16 38.79 -3.88 -20.44
N HIS A 17 40.11 -3.94 -20.53
CA HIS A 17 41.19 -3.89 -19.55
C HIS A 17 40.86 -3.61 -18.07
N LEU A 18 41.32 -4.53 -17.23
CA LEU A 18 41.47 -4.43 -15.78
C LEU A 18 42.87 -3.89 -15.44
N SER A 19 42.98 -2.85 -14.60
CA SER A 19 44.24 -2.51 -13.91
C SER A 19 44.06 -1.72 -12.61
N HIS A 20 44.34 -2.42 -11.51
CA HIS A 20 45.13 -2.04 -10.32
C HIS A 20 44.95 -0.69 -9.59
N GLN A 21 44.39 -0.84 -8.38
CA GLN A 21 44.70 -0.26 -7.05
C GLN A 21 45.82 0.78 -6.91
N LYS A 22 45.55 1.84 -6.13
CA LYS A 22 46.44 2.38 -5.07
C LYS A 22 45.61 2.97 -3.92
N GLY A 23 45.92 2.57 -2.70
CA GLY A 23 45.24 2.99 -1.47
C GLY A 23 45.77 4.28 -0.86
N LEU A 24 44.94 4.91 -0.03
CA LEU A 24 45.30 5.92 0.95
C LEU A 24 44.58 5.58 2.27
N LYS A 25 45.37 5.48 3.36
CA LYS A 25 44.95 5.15 4.72
C LYS A 25 44.80 6.40 5.59
N THR A 26 44.06 6.23 6.70
CA THR A 26 44.04 6.98 7.98
C THR A 26 43.11 8.22 8.03
N LYS A 27 42.37 8.55 9.10
CA LYS A 27 42.11 8.00 10.46
C LYS A 27 40.82 8.69 11.01
N PRO A 28 40.26 8.28 12.17
CA PRO A 28 38.87 8.50 12.57
C PRO A 28 38.65 9.88 13.20
N ASN A 29 37.42 10.40 13.12
CA ASN A 29 36.99 11.49 14.00
C ASN A 29 35.67 11.16 14.68
N SER A 30 35.80 11.00 16.00
CA SER A 30 34.76 10.81 16.99
C SER A 30 33.94 12.08 17.15
N LYS A 31 32.62 12.00 16.93
CA LYS A 31 31.67 12.80 17.71
C LYS A 31 30.55 11.89 18.19
N SER A 32 30.61 11.64 19.48
CA SER A 32 29.61 11.02 20.33
C SER A 32 28.31 11.82 20.30
N SER A 33 27.24 11.23 19.78
CA SER A 33 25.89 11.58 20.20
C SER A 33 25.32 10.37 20.93
N ALA A 34 25.24 10.49 22.25
CA ALA A 34 24.68 9.47 23.12
C ALA A 34 23.24 9.17 22.71
N PHE A 35 23.01 7.99 22.13
CA PHE A 35 21.69 7.42 22.03
C PHE A 35 21.45 6.61 23.30
N SER A 36 20.59 7.14 24.15
CA SER A 36 20.12 6.46 25.35
C SER A 36 19.44 5.14 24.97
N PRO A 37 19.72 4.03 25.67
CA PRO A 37 18.96 2.81 25.48
C PRO A 37 17.52 3.05 25.92
N ILE A 38 16.56 2.67 25.07
CA ILE A 38 15.14 2.64 25.44
C ILE A 38 15.01 1.62 26.57
N GLN A 39 14.87 2.12 27.79
CA GLN A 39 14.62 1.31 28.98
C GLN A 39 13.14 0.90 28.96
N CYS A 40 12.86 -0.27 28.39
CA CYS A 40 11.60 -0.96 28.59
C CYS A 40 11.49 -1.38 30.06
N CYS A 41 10.79 -0.57 30.85
CA CYS A 41 10.40 -0.97 32.19
C CYS A 41 9.48 -2.19 32.08
N HIS A 42 10.03 -3.34 32.46
CA HIS A 42 9.29 -4.50 32.91
C HIS A 42 8.19 -4.08 33.88
N SER A 43 6.97 -4.47 33.57
CA SER A 43 6.09 -5.04 34.57
C SER A 43 5.44 -6.26 33.93
N GLN A 44 6.20 -7.36 33.95
CA GLN A 44 5.63 -8.69 33.91
C GLN A 44 4.63 -8.80 35.05
N THR A 45 3.37 -9.08 34.72
CA THR A 45 2.49 -9.81 35.64
C THR A 45 1.48 -10.57 34.79
N GLU A 46 1.94 -11.68 34.21
CA GLU A 46 1.02 -12.82 34.04
C GLU A 46 0.87 -13.46 35.43
N PRO A 47 -0.34 -13.89 35.80
CA PRO A 47 -0.61 -15.31 35.61
C PRO A 47 -2.01 -15.64 35.10
N PHE A 48 -2.02 -16.50 34.09
CA PHE A 48 -2.79 -17.77 33.97
C PHE A 48 -4.34 -17.80 34.03
N LEU A 49 -4.86 -18.32 32.91
CA LEU A 49 -5.98 -19.25 32.67
C LEU A 49 -7.47 -18.87 32.87
N LEU A 50 -8.14 -18.81 31.71
CA LEU A 50 -9.32 -19.57 31.27
C LEU A 50 -10.56 -19.59 32.20
N ASN A 51 -11.56 -18.76 31.88
CA ASN A 51 -12.95 -19.15 31.57
C ASN A 51 -13.89 -17.93 31.50
N GLY A 52 -14.62 -17.82 30.39
CA GLY A 52 -16.00 -17.32 30.29
C GLY A 52 -16.42 -15.97 30.92
N LEU A 53 -16.94 -15.09 30.06
CA LEU A 53 -17.82 -13.95 30.36
C LEU A 53 -17.20 -12.72 31.05
N ALA A 54 -16.37 -11.97 30.32
CA ALA A 54 -16.09 -10.57 30.69
C ALA A 54 -17.05 -9.63 29.95
N ARG A 55 -18.10 -9.17 30.64
CA ARG A 55 -18.79 -7.92 30.27
C ARG A 55 -17.79 -6.78 30.47
N VAL A 56 -17.33 -6.17 29.37
CA VAL A 56 -16.55 -4.93 29.44
C VAL A 56 -17.50 -3.83 29.89
N SER A 57 -17.36 -3.41 31.14
CA SER A 57 -17.99 -2.18 31.62
C SER A 57 -17.35 -1.01 30.88
N GLU A 58 -18.12 -0.36 30.01
CA GLU A 58 -17.74 0.90 29.38
C GLU A 58 -17.56 1.95 30.48
N LYS A 59 -16.31 2.14 30.92
CA LYS A 59 -15.97 3.32 31.71
C LYS A 59 -15.97 4.51 30.76
N ILE A 60 -17.00 5.35 30.88
CA ILE A 60 -17.06 6.67 30.26
C ILE A 60 -15.79 7.44 30.69
N PRO A 61 -14.91 7.87 29.76
CA PRO A 61 -13.76 8.66 30.14
C PRO A 61 -14.22 10.02 30.64
N LEU A 62 -13.90 10.32 31.90
CA LEU A 62 -13.95 11.69 32.42
C LEU A 62 -13.16 12.60 31.47
N SER A 63 -13.80 13.71 31.09
CA SER A 63 -13.34 14.73 30.16
C SER A 63 -11.83 15.04 30.22
N ASN A 64 -11.11 14.81 29.12
CA ASN A 64 -9.74 15.28 28.95
C ASN A 64 -9.71 16.82 28.83
N PRO A 65 -8.93 17.56 29.64
CA PRO A 65 -8.79 19.02 29.56
C PRO A 65 -7.79 19.48 28.49
N SER A 66 -7.59 18.71 27.41
CA SER A 66 -6.79 19.12 26.26
C SER A 66 -7.61 18.91 24.98
N GLY A 67 -8.04 20.00 24.36
CA GLY A 67 -8.95 20.07 23.19
C GLY A 67 -8.40 19.48 21.88
N VAL A 68 -7.59 18.44 21.95
CA VAL A 68 -7.23 17.63 20.78
C VAL A 68 -8.42 16.72 20.51
N ALA A 69 -9.28 17.14 19.57
CA ALA A 69 -10.38 16.32 19.09
C ALA A 69 -9.81 15.01 18.53
N VAL A 70 -10.06 13.90 19.24
CA VAL A 70 -9.71 12.57 18.74
C VAL A 70 -10.53 12.34 17.47
N PRO A 71 -9.90 11.98 16.33
CA PRO A 71 -10.63 11.75 15.10
C PRO A 71 -11.68 10.64 15.36
N PRO A 72 -12.93 10.84 14.91
CA PRO A 72 -14.01 9.92 15.23
C PRO A 72 -13.67 8.52 14.70
N ARG A 73 -13.94 7.49 15.53
CA ARG A 73 -13.74 6.09 15.15
C ARG A 73 -14.62 5.76 13.93
N PRO A 74 -14.08 5.12 12.87
CA PRO A 74 -14.90 4.74 11.73
C PRO A 74 -15.94 3.70 12.15
N ARG A 75 -17.17 3.84 11.63
CA ARG A 75 -18.26 2.88 11.87
C ARG A 75 -18.04 1.57 11.10
N ARG A 76 -17.42 1.65 9.93
CA ARG A 76 -17.17 0.51 9.03
C ARG A 76 -15.82 0.69 8.33
N ILE A 77 -15.08 -0.40 8.21
CA ILE A 77 -13.88 -0.50 7.39
C ILE A 77 -14.22 -1.38 6.19
N ILE A 78 -14.05 -0.85 4.99
CA ILE A 78 -14.32 -1.57 3.74
C ILE A 78 -12.96 -1.78 3.05
N LEU A 79 -12.59 -3.04 2.86
CA LEU A 79 -11.36 -3.40 2.15
C LEU A 79 -11.69 -3.64 0.68
N VAL A 80 -10.97 -2.96 -0.20
CA VAL A 80 -11.17 -3.05 -1.66
C VAL A 80 -9.84 -3.41 -2.30
N ARG A 81 -9.81 -4.54 -3.01
CA ARG A 81 -8.69 -4.88 -3.92
C ARG A 81 -8.82 -4.04 -5.19
N HIS A 82 -7.69 -3.67 -5.79
CA HIS A 82 -7.71 -2.97 -7.08
C HIS A 82 -8.43 -3.79 -8.17
N GLY A 83 -8.97 -3.10 -9.17
CA GLY A 83 -9.52 -3.75 -10.37
C GLY A 83 -8.46 -4.48 -11.19
N GLU A 84 -8.89 -5.24 -12.19
CA GLU A 84 -7.99 -5.95 -13.11
C GLU A 84 -6.96 -4.99 -13.74
N SER A 85 -5.69 -5.37 -13.67
CA SER A 85 -4.55 -4.61 -14.22
C SER A 85 -3.92 -5.32 -15.41
N GLU A 86 -3.14 -4.57 -16.21
CA GLU A 86 -2.40 -5.13 -17.34
C GLU A 86 -1.51 -6.29 -16.90
N GLY A 87 -0.85 -6.17 -15.75
CA GLY A 87 -0.04 -7.23 -15.16
C GLY A 87 -0.83 -8.44 -14.64
N ASN A 88 -2.15 -8.33 -14.45
CA ASN A 88 -2.99 -9.50 -14.15
C ASN A 88 -3.38 -10.28 -15.42
N MET A 89 -3.41 -9.60 -16.57
CA MET A 89 -3.72 -10.20 -17.86
C MET A 89 -2.47 -10.79 -18.53
N ASP A 90 -1.34 -10.09 -18.40
CA ASP A 90 -0.07 -10.47 -19.00
C ASP A 90 1.08 -10.21 -18.02
N GLU A 91 1.61 -11.28 -17.42
CA GLU A 91 2.73 -11.20 -16.49
C GLU A 91 4.01 -10.66 -17.16
N SER A 92 4.14 -10.75 -18.49
CA SER A 92 5.32 -10.18 -19.17
C SER A 92 5.38 -8.66 -19.04
N VAL A 93 4.27 -7.99 -18.70
CA VAL A 93 4.22 -6.55 -18.43
C VAL A 93 5.18 -6.15 -17.32
N TYR A 94 5.37 -6.98 -16.28
CA TYR A 94 6.31 -6.71 -15.19
C TYR A 94 7.78 -6.64 -15.66
N THR A 95 8.11 -7.20 -16.82
CA THR A 95 9.46 -7.11 -17.42
C THR A 95 9.71 -5.77 -18.11
N ARG A 96 8.65 -5.05 -18.49
CA ARG A 96 8.73 -3.83 -19.30
C ARG A 96 8.28 -2.58 -18.54
N ILE A 97 7.37 -2.74 -17.58
CA ILE A 97 6.77 -1.67 -16.79
C ILE A 97 7.06 -1.94 -15.31
N PRO A 98 7.63 -0.98 -14.56
CA PRO A 98 7.78 -1.12 -13.11
C PRO A 98 6.43 -1.37 -12.43
N ASP A 99 6.37 -2.30 -11.48
CA ASP A 99 5.12 -2.69 -10.79
C ASP A 99 4.28 -1.50 -10.29
N PRO A 100 4.85 -0.47 -9.62
CA PRO A 100 4.05 0.68 -9.17
C PRO A 100 3.36 1.46 -10.30
N LYS A 101 3.82 1.31 -11.54
CA LYS A 101 3.33 2.01 -12.73
C LYS A 101 2.34 1.20 -13.57
N ILE A 102 2.08 -0.06 -13.23
CA ILE A 102 1.13 -0.90 -13.98
C ILE A 102 -0.28 -0.33 -13.86
N SER A 103 -0.96 -0.22 -15.00
CA SER A 103 -2.28 0.41 -15.10
C SER A 103 -3.42 -0.62 -15.01
N LEU A 104 -4.63 -0.12 -14.73
CA LEU A 104 -5.87 -0.87 -14.90
C LEU A 104 -6.20 -1.10 -16.38
N THR A 105 -6.80 -2.25 -16.66
CA THR A 105 -7.49 -2.50 -17.94
C THR A 105 -8.81 -1.71 -17.98
N GLU A 106 -9.45 -1.63 -19.16
CA GLU A 106 -10.80 -1.06 -19.26
C GLU A 106 -11.81 -1.83 -18.39
N LYS A 107 -11.67 -3.16 -18.36
CA LYS A 107 -12.47 -4.02 -17.49
C LYS A 107 -12.21 -3.70 -16.01
N GLY A 108 -10.96 -3.47 -15.61
CA GLY A 108 -10.60 -3.04 -14.26
C GLY A 108 -11.24 -1.72 -13.84
N ARG A 109 -11.34 -0.75 -14.76
CA ARG A 109 -12.04 0.51 -14.53
C ARG A 109 -13.54 0.29 -14.31
N ALA A 110 -14.19 -0.51 -15.16
CA ALA A 110 -15.60 -0.84 -15.02
C ALA A 110 -15.89 -1.59 -13.70
N GLN A 111 -15.02 -2.51 -13.30
CA GLN A 111 -15.10 -3.21 -12.01
C GLN A 111 -15.05 -2.23 -10.83
N ALA A 112 -14.14 -1.26 -10.86
CA ALA A 112 -14.00 -0.26 -9.81
C ALA A 112 -15.26 0.62 -9.69
N GLU A 113 -15.83 1.05 -10.81
CA GLU A 113 -17.07 1.83 -10.82
C GLU A 113 -18.27 1.02 -10.29
N ALA A 114 -18.41 -0.23 -10.70
CA ALA A 114 -19.43 -1.13 -10.17
C ALA A 114 -19.27 -1.37 -8.65
N CYS A 115 -18.02 -1.50 -8.18
CA CYS A 115 -17.72 -1.62 -6.76
C CYS A 115 -18.16 -0.37 -5.98
N GLY A 116 -17.86 0.83 -6.50
CA GLY A 116 -18.30 2.10 -5.90
C GLY A 116 -19.82 2.18 -5.75
N ASN A 117 -20.57 1.79 -6.78
CA ASN A 117 -22.02 1.76 -6.76
C ASN A 117 -22.55 0.81 -5.68
N ARG A 118 -21.96 -0.38 -5.57
CA ARG A 118 -22.34 -1.36 -4.54
C ARG A 118 -22.04 -0.87 -3.13
N ILE A 119 -20.91 -0.18 -2.92
CA ILE A 119 -20.57 0.41 -1.61
C ILE A 119 -21.58 1.50 -1.24
N LYS A 120 -21.95 2.38 -2.18
CA LYS A 120 -22.96 3.42 -1.96
C LYS A 120 -24.30 2.80 -1.53
N GLN A 121 -24.79 1.82 -2.29
CA GLN A 121 -26.02 1.08 -1.97
C GLN A 121 -25.98 0.37 -0.61
N MET A 122 -24.79 -0.03 -0.15
CA MET A 122 -24.62 -0.66 1.15
C MET A 122 -24.70 0.33 2.32
N ILE A 123 -24.28 1.59 2.11
CA ILE A 123 -24.17 2.60 3.18
C ILE A 123 -25.44 3.45 3.30
N GLU A 124 -26.05 3.83 2.18
CA GLU A 124 -27.19 4.76 2.16
C GLU A 124 -28.41 4.30 2.98
N PRO A 125 -28.86 3.03 2.91
CA PRO A 125 -30.04 2.59 3.66
C PRO A 125 -29.84 2.62 5.19
N GLU A 126 -28.62 2.42 5.66
CA GLU A 126 -28.31 2.30 7.10
C GLU A 126 -28.15 3.65 7.80
N HIS A 127 -27.71 4.67 7.05
CA HIS A 127 -27.27 5.94 7.63
C HIS A 127 -27.96 7.16 6.99
N GLY A 128 -28.87 6.94 6.04
CA GLY A 128 -29.58 8.00 5.33
C GLY A 128 -28.60 9.03 4.77
N GLN A 129 -28.73 10.27 5.25
CA GLN A 129 -27.89 11.40 4.84
C GLN A 129 -26.75 11.73 5.83
N HIS A 130 -26.49 10.89 6.84
CA HIS A 130 -25.49 11.15 7.88
C HIS A 130 -24.31 10.17 7.82
N TRP A 131 -23.60 10.19 6.69
CA TRP A 131 -22.37 9.43 6.49
C TRP A 131 -21.37 10.20 5.61
N GLN A 132 -20.10 9.89 5.81
CA GLN A 132 -18.99 10.31 4.97
C GLN A 132 -18.01 9.15 4.80
N VAL A 133 -17.27 9.16 3.69
CA VAL A 133 -16.24 8.18 3.38
C VAL A 133 -14.89 8.88 3.35
N TYR A 134 -13.89 8.24 3.95
CA TYR A 134 -12.49 8.65 3.87
C TYR A 134 -11.70 7.51 3.22
N PHE A 135 -10.92 7.82 2.19
CA PHE A 135 -10.19 6.82 1.43
C PHE A 135 -8.73 6.71 1.87
N TYR A 136 -8.28 5.50 2.15
CA TYR A 136 -6.85 5.17 2.20
C TYR A 136 -6.50 4.36 0.97
N VAL A 137 -5.47 4.78 0.24
CA VAL A 137 -5.10 4.17 -1.05
C VAL A 137 -3.61 3.91 -1.12
N SER A 138 -3.22 2.76 -1.67
CA SER A 138 -1.82 2.51 -1.99
C SER A 138 -1.34 3.48 -3.07
N PRO A 139 -0.06 3.90 -3.06
CA PRO A 139 0.50 4.81 -4.07
C PRO A 139 0.66 4.17 -5.46
N TYR A 140 0.23 2.93 -5.68
CA TYR A 140 0.36 2.26 -6.98
C TYR A 140 -0.66 2.77 -7.99
N ARG A 141 -0.27 2.85 -9.26
CA ARG A 141 -1.13 3.39 -10.32
C ARG A 141 -2.47 2.65 -10.43
N ARG A 142 -2.45 1.31 -10.38
CA ARG A 142 -3.67 0.48 -10.38
C ARG A 142 -4.63 0.78 -9.22
N THR A 143 -4.12 1.07 -8.03
CA THR A 143 -4.95 1.40 -6.85
C THR A 143 -5.49 2.84 -6.94
N LEU A 144 -4.69 3.79 -7.41
CA LEU A 144 -5.14 5.16 -7.66
C LEU A 144 -6.22 5.22 -8.75
N GLN A 145 -6.04 4.49 -9.86
CA GLN A 145 -7.06 4.39 -10.91
C GLN A 145 -8.32 3.66 -10.41
N THR A 146 -8.18 2.65 -9.55
CA THR A 146 -9.34 2.02 -8.90
C THR A 146 -10.11 3.05 -8.10
N LEU A 147 -9.44 3.85 -7.26
CA LEU A 147 -10.09 4.90 -6.49
C LEU A 147 -10.79 5.94 -7.37
N GLN A 148 -10.17 6.37 -8.47
CA GLN A 148 -10.75 7.35 -9.40
C GLN A 148 -12.11 6.90 -9.95
N HIS A 149 -12.24 5.63 -10.32
CA HIS A 149 -13.48 5.07 -10.84
C HIS A 149 -14.47 4.70 -9.73
N LEU A 150 -13.96 4.16 -8.63
CA LEU A 150 -14.75 3.80 -7.46
C LEU A 150 -15.42 5.01 -6.82
N ALA A 151 -14.76 6.18 -6.81
CA ALA A 151 -15.29 7.39 -6.21
C ALA A 151 -16.39 8.09 -7.04
N ARG A 152 -16.57 7.74 -8.32
CA ARG A 152 -17.54 8.40 -9.22
C ARG A 152 -18.98 8.41 -8.73
N PRO A 153 -19.52 7.34 -8.12
CA PRO A 153 -20.90 7.33 -7.65
C PRO A 153 -21.15 8.19 -6.41
N PHE A 154 -20.09 8.62 -5.72
CA PHE A 154 -20.17 9.40 -4.49
C PHE A 154 -20.23 10.89 -4.79
N GLU A 155 -21.15 11.59 -4.14
CA GLU A 155 -21.17 13.05 -4.16
C GLU A 155 -19.94 13.62 -3.42
N ARG A 156 -19.45 14.78 -3.85
CA ARG A 156 -18.28 15.43 -3.21
C ARG A 156 -18.49 15.71 -1.72
N SER A 157 -19.73 16.06 -1.33
CA SER A 157 -20.14 16.28 0.08
C SER A 157 -19.97 15.03 0.96
N ARG A 158 -20.01 13.85 0.35
CA ARG A 158 -19.88 12.55 1.01
C ARG A 158 -18.44 12.08 1.17
N ILE A 159 -17.48 12.77 0.57
CA ILE A 159 -16.07 12.40 0.61
C ILE A 159 -15.37 13.32 1.62
N ALA A 160 -15.04 12.79 2.79
CA ALA A 160 -14.30 13.52 3.84
C ALA A 160 -12.85 13.78 3.44
N GLY A 161 -12.27 12.93 2.59
CA GLY A 161 -10.92 13.09 2.08
C GLY A 161 -10.34 11.79 1.55
N PHE A 162 -9.09 11.87 1.09
CA PHE A 162 -8.29 10.72 0.73
C PHE A 162 -6.86 10.90 1.22
N ARG A 163 -6.18 9.79 1.47
CA ARG A 163 -4.76 9.78 1.85
C ARG A 163 -4.06 8.60 1.22
N GLU A 164 -2.93 8.86 0.59
CA GLU A 164 -2.02 7.82 0.17
C GLU A 164 -1.33 7.20 1.38
N GLU A 165 -1.30 5.87 1.43
CA GLU A 165 -0.72 5.12 2.53
C GLU A 165 0.27 4.08 1.98
N PRO A 166 1.58 4.38 2.01
CA PRO A 166 2.61 3.46 1.53
C PRO A 166 2.64 2.11 2.26
N ARG A 167 2.08 2.01 3.47
CA ARG A 167 2.06 0.77 4.25
C ARG A 167 1.04 -0.26 3.76
N ILE A 168 0.10 0.12 2.89
CA ILE A 168 -0.91 -0.79 2.31
C ILE A 168 -0.60 -1.19 0.86
N ARG A 169 0.68 -1.13 0.47
CA ARG A 169 1.15 -1.64 -0.82
C ARG A 169 1.01 -3.16 -0.89
N GLU A 170 1.00 -3.68 -2.12
CA GLU A 170 1.09 -5.11 -2.37
C GLU A 170 2.38 -5.67 -1.75
N GLN A 171 2.36 -6.93 -1.35
CA GLN A 171 3.53 -7.58 -0.79
C GLN A 171 4.62 -7.69 -1.85
N ASP A 172 5.81 -7.16 -1.53
CA ASP A 172 7.00 -7.36 -2.34
C ASP A 172 7.52 -8.79 -2.08
N PHE A 173 7.57 -9.63 -3.09
CA PHE A 173 8.00 -11.03 -2.95
C PHE A 173 9.53 -11.23 -2.93
N GLY A 174 10.31 -10.15 -3.04
CA GLY A 174 11.77 -10.25 -3.13
C GLY A 174 12.22 -11.09 -4.34
N SER A 175 13.52 -11.38 -4.42
CA SER A 175 14.03 -12.35 -5.38
C SER A 175 13.86 -13.76 -4.80
N ILE A 176 12.90 -14.51 -5.33
CA ILE A 176 12.87 -15.97 -5.23
C ILE A 176 14.02 -16.51 -6.08
N TYR A 177 15.20 -16.64 -5.48
CA TYR A 177 16.35 -17.34 -6.07
C TYR A 177 16.24 -18.85 -5.86
#